data_AF-A0A200RB20-F1
#
_entry.id   AF-A0A200RB20-F1
#
_cell.length_a   1.000
_cell.length_b   1.000
_cell.length_c   1.000
_cell.angle_alpha   90.00
_cell.angle_beta   90.00
_cell.angle_gamma   90.00
#
_symmetry.space_group_name_H-M   'P 1'
#
loop_
_entity.id
_entity.type
_entity.pdbx_description
1 polymer ?
#
loop_
_entity_poly.entity_id
_entity_poly.type
_entity_poly.pdbx_seq_one_letter_code
_entity_poly.pdbx_strand_id
1 'polypeptide(L)'
;MAAANKNSNLLASVVMVLVFIALMSDFANASSLRAWNGPGCNNNWQQYGACGRCLNINYFGGYQFNYDGQSARVYNQGGCQGGFSWLRRSVRSCNPFGWRSIWIVC
;
A
#
# COMPACT_ATOMS: atom_id res chain seq x y z
N MET A 1 -37.10 33.17 -23.98
CA MET A 1 -36.93 31.77 -23.50
C MET A 1 -35.55 31.66 -22.86
N ALA A 2 -35.46 31.87 -21.54
CA ALA A 2 -34.19 31.86 -20.82
C ALA A 2 -34.39 31.04 -19.55
N ALA A 3 -33.87 29.81 -19.53
CA ALA A 3 -33.67 29.01 -18.31
C ALA A 3 -32.97 27.69 -18.65
N ALA A 4 -31.75 27.73 -19.18
CA ALA A 4 -30.90 26.55 -19.20
C ALA A 4 -29.44 26.99 -19.32
N ASN A 5 -28.69 27.06 -18.22
CA ASN A 5 -27.27 26.66 -18.24
C ASN A 5 -26.55 26.67 -16.87
N LYS A 6 -27.14 27.13 -15.76
CA LYS A 6 -26.39 27.17 -14.48
C LYS A 6 -26.25 25.79 -13.80
N ASN A 7 -27.20 24.87 -14.02
CA ASN A 7 -27.23 23.58 -13.33
C ASN A 7 -26.29 22.53 -13.97
N SER A 8 -25.96 22.64 -15.26
CA SER A 8 -25.13 21.65 -15.97
C SER A 8 -23.68 21.65 -15.47
N ASN A 9 -23.11 22.84 -15.23
CA ASN A 9 -21.74 22.97 -14.72
C ASN A 9 -21.60 22.51 -13.27
N LEU A 10 -22.65 22.70 -12.46
CA LEU A 10 -22.69 22.23 -11.07
C LEU A 10 -22.81 20.70 -11.01
N LEU A 11 -23.68 20.11 -11.84
CA LEU A 11 -23.81 18.67 -11.97
C LEU A 11 -22.52 18.03 -12.50
N ALA A 12 -21.89 18.62 -13.51
CA ALA A 12 -20.60 18.15 -14.03
C ALA A 12 -19.50 18.18 -12.95
N SER A 13 -19.46 19.26 -12.14
CA SER A 13 -18.49 19.39 -11.04
C SER A 13 -18.72 18.35 -9.94
N VAL A 14 -19.98 18.11 -9.56
CA VAL A 14 -20.35 17.10 -8.55
C VAL A 14 -20.03 15.69 -9.03
N VAL A 15 -20.32 15.37 -10.29
CA VAL A 15 -19.97 14.07 -10.90
C VAL A 15 -18.46 13.87 -10.93
N MET A 16 -17.68 14.90 -11.28
CA MET A 16 -16.22 14.80 -11.30
C MET A 16 -15.64 14.53 -9.90
N VAL A 17 -16.13 15.23 -8.87
CA VAL A 17 -15.73 15.01 -7.47
C VAL A 17 -16.07 13.58 -7.02
N LEU A 18 -17.26 13.07 -7.36
CA LEU A 18 -17.67 11.71 -7.03
C LEU A 18 -16.80 10.65 -7.72
N VAL A 19 -16.41 10.87 -8.99
CA VAL A 19 -15.49 9.99 -9.72
C VAL A 19 -14.11 9.98 -9.05
N PHE A 20 -13.58 11.14 -8.66
CA PHE A 20 -12.31 11.21 -7.94
C PHE A 20 -12.37 10.50 -6.58
N ILE A 21 -13.46 10.61 -5.83
CA ILE A 21 -13.63 9.91 -4.55
C ILE A 21 -13.69 8.39 -4.77
N ALA A 22 -14.44 7.92 -5.77
CA ALA A 22 -14.54 6.50 -6.09
C ALA A 22 -13.20 5.87 -6.54
N LEU A 23 -12.36 6.64 -7.23
CA LEU A 23 -11.01 6.19 -7.62
C LEU A 23 -10.03 6.09 -6.45
N MET A 24 -10.30 6.76 -5.32
CA MET A 24 -9.43 6.75 -4.13
C MET A 24 -9.80 5.63 -3.14
N SER A 25 -11.01 5.05 -3.25
CA SER A 25 -11.49 4.01 -2.31
C SER A 25 -10.79 2.66 -2.42
N ASP A 26 -10.04 2.39 -3.49
CA ASP A 26 -9.32 1.12 -3.65
C ASP A 26 -8.05 1.00 -2.79
N PHE A 27 -7.59 2.08 -2.14
CA PHE A 27 -6.46 2.01 -1.20
C PHE A 27 -6.84 1.48 0.19
N ALA A 28 -8.13 1.40 0.52
CA ALA A 28 -8.57 1.10 1.89
C ALA A 28 -8.57 -0.40 2.24
N ASN A 29 -8.53 -1.31 1.26
CA ASN A 29 -8.72 -2.76 1.48
C ASN A 29 -7.57 -3.61 0.89
N ALA A 30 -6.35 -3.07 0.85
CA ALA A 30 -5.19 -3.79 0.36
C ALA A 30 -4.22 -4.09 1.50
N SER A 31 -3.74 -5.34 1.52
CA SER A 31 -2.72 -5.79 2.46
C SER A 31 -1.48 -4.91 2.32
N SER A 32 -0.84 -4.62 3.44
CA SER A 32 0.26 -3.65 3.46
C SER A 32 1.38 -4.09 4.40
N LEU A 33 2.60 -3.71 4.05
CA LEU A 33 3.76 -3.84 4.92
C LEU A 33 4.13 -2.46 5.46
N ARG A 34 4.19 -2.31 6.76
CA ARG A 34 4.86 -1.20 7.44
C ARG A 34 6.25 -1.66 7.87
N ALA A 35 7.28 -0.87 7.60
CA ALA A 35 8.62 -1.11 8.12
C ALA A 35 9.15 0.14 8.85
N TRP A 36 9.95 -0.07 9.89
CA TRP A 36 10.52 0.99 10.73
C TRP A 36 12.01 1.20 10.45
N ASN A 37 12.43 2.46 10.47
CA ASN A 37 13.83 2.86 10.39
C ASN A 37 14.52 2.64 11.74
N GLY A 38 15.82 2.32 11.76
CA GLY A 38 16.55 2.05 13.02
C GLY A 38 16.01 0.83 13.78
N PRO A 39 16.57 0.47 14.94
CA PRO A 39 16.18 -0.75 15.65
C PRO A 39 14.73 -0.68 16.19
N GLY A 40 14.00 -1.80 16.09
CA GLY A 40 12.68 -1.91 16.71
C GLY A 40 11.51 -1.39 15.87
N CYS A 41 10.40 -1.11 16.54
CA CYS A 41 9.17 -0.55 15.96
C CYS A 41 8.81 0.86 16.50
N ASN A 42 9.80 1.63 16.98
CA ASN A 42 9.55 2.87 17.74
C ASN A 42 9.94 4.16 16.99
N ASN A 43 10.60 4.04 15.85
CA ASN A 43 11.12 5.18 15.07
C ASN A 43 10.18 5.56 13.92
N ASN A 44 10.69 6.36 12.98
CA ASN A 44 9.99 6.66 11.74
C ASN A 44 9.68 5.39 10.95
N TRP A 45 8.54 5.35 10.28
CA TRP A 45 8.08 4.18 9.53
C TRP A 45 7.64 4.56 8.12
N GLN A 46 7.66 3.58 7.23
CA GLN A 46 7.17 3.68 5.87
C GLN A 46 6.25 2.51 5.57
N GLN A 47 5.17 2.79 4.83
CA GLN A 47 4.20 1.80 4.39
C GLN A 47 4.39 1.46 2.91
N TYR A 48 4.26 0.18 2.60
CA TYR A 48 4.37 -0.42 1.27
C TYR A 48 3.07 -1.19 1.02
N GLY A 49 2.19 -0.63 0.19
CA GLY A 49 0.81 -1.12 0.03
C GLY A 49 0.30 -1.07 -1.41
N ALA A 50 1.18 -1.10 -2.42
CA ALA A 50 0.74 -1.08 -3.81
C ALA A 50 0.45 -2.51 -4.30
N CYS A 51 -0.81 -2.77 -4.59
CA CYS A 51 -1.25 -4.01 -5.19
C CYS A 51 -0.59 -4.26 -6.56
N GLY A 52 -0.20 -5.51 -6.85
CA GLY A 52 0.32 -5.92 -8.16
C GLY A 52 1.69 -5.36 -8.54
N ARG A 53 2.33 -4.55 -7.70
CA ARG A 53 3.61 -3.89 -7.98
C ARG A 53 4.72 -4.33 -7.03
N CYS A 54 5.93 -4.45 -7.57
CA CYS A 54 7.13 -4.61 -6.77
C CYS A 54 7.60 -3.29 -6.15
N LEU A 55 7.87 -3.30 -4.85
CA LEU A 55 8.39 -2.16 -4.10
C LEU A 55 9.67 -2.52 -3.35
N ASN A 56 10.70 -1.67 -3.47
CA ASN A 56 11.91 -1.78 -2.66
C ASN A 56 11.66 -1.24 -1.25
N ILE A 57 12.15 -1.96 -0.26
CA ILE A 57 12.07 -1.62 1.16
C ILE A 57 13.34 -0.84 1.52
N ASN A 58 13.17 0.31 2.17
CA ASN A 58 14.29 1.15 2.59
C ASN A 58 14.57 1.05 4.10
N TYR A 59 13.64 0.49 4.87
CA TYR A 59 13.67 0.44 6.34
C TYR A 59 13.70 -1.01 6.82
N PHE A 60 14.64 -1.34 7.71
CA PHE A 60 15.00 -2.73 8.05
C PHE A 60 14.97 -3.04 9.55
N GLY A 61 14.41 -2.13 10.36
CA GLY A 61 14.42 -2.18 11.81
C GLY A 61 13.49 -3.21 12.45
N GLY A 62 12.25 -3.15 11.98
CA GLY A 62 11.13 -4.00 12.37
C GLY A 62 10.06 -3.85 11.30
N TYR A 63 9.09 -4.75 11.29
CA TYR A 63 8.02 -4.75 10.31
C TYR A 63 6.68 -5.19 10.90
N GLN A 64 5.61 -4.77 10.24
CA GLN A 64 4.25 -5.19 10.48
C GLN A 64 3.60 -5.39 9.12
N PHE A 65 3.16 -6.60 8.85
CA PHE A 65 2.30 -6.88 7.72
C PHE A 65 0.85 -6.92 8.19
N ASN A 66 0.00 -6.12 7.58
CA ASN A 66 -1.44 -6.14 7.76
C ASN A 66 -2.04 -6.91 6.58
N TYR A 67 -2.70 -8.03 6.87
CA TYR A 67 -3.34 -8.86 5.86
C TYR A 67 -4.81 -8.52 5.77
N ASP A 68 -5.22 -8.04 4.60
CA ASP A 68 -6.60 -7.66 4.26
C ASP A 68 -7.14 -8.51 3.09
N GLY A 69 -6.54 -9.69 2.87
CA GLY A 69 -6.97 -10.68 1.87
C GLY A 69 -5.94 -11.00 0.79
N GLN A 70 -4.88 -10.20 0.67
CA GLN A 70 -3.82 -10.37 -0.34
C GLN A 70 -2.55 -10.90 0.33
N SER A 71 -2.03 -12.01 -0.19
CA SER A 71 -0.73 -12.52 0.27
C SER A 71 0.39 -11.65 -0.30
N ALA A 72 1.51 -11.52 0.40
CA ALA A 72 2.69 -10.82 -0.12
C ALA A 72 3.90 -11.75 -0.19
N ARG A 73 4.73 -11.54 -1.21
CA ARG A 73 6.06 -12.15 -1.35
C ARG A 73 7.09 -11.11 -0.94
N VAL A 74 7.93 -11.46 0.02
CA VAL A 74 9.06 -10.63 0.45
C VAL A 74 10.35 -11.29 0.00
N TYR A 75 11.26 -10.51 -0.57
CA TYR A 75 12.43 -10.97 -1.29
C TYR A 75 13.70 -10.51 -0.60
N ASN A 76 14.75 -11.32 -0.65
CA ASN A 76 16.06 -10.96 -0.08
C ASN A 76 16.89 -10.00 -0.96
N GLN A 77 16.45 -9.72 -2.19
CA GLN A 77 17.07 -8.76 -3.10
C GLN A 77 16.06 -7.68 -3.51
N GLY A 78 16.55 -6.56 -4.02
CA GLY A 78 15.69 -5.52 -4.58
C GLY A 78 14.99 -5.98 -5.86
N GLY A 79 13.95 -5.25 -6.27
CA GLY A 79 13.26 -5.50 -7.54
C GLY A 79 12.49 -6.83 -7.60
N CYS A 80 12.18 -7.43 -6.45
CA CYS A 80 11.44 -8.69 -6.33
C CYS A 80 12.15 -9.88 -6.97
N GLN A 81 13.46 -9.92 -6.76
CA GLN A 81 14.37 -10.93 -7.27
C GLN A 81 14.93 -11.80 -6.14
N GLY A 82 15.57 -12.90 -6.49
CA GLY A 82 16.22 -13.80 -5.53
C GLY A 82 15.24 -14.67 -4.73
N GLY A 83 15.67 -15.07 -3.54
CA GLY A 83 14.90 -15.92 -2.64
C GLY A 83 13.76 -15.15 -1.98
N PHE A 84 12.58 -15.77 -1.90
CA PHE A 84 11.39 -15.14 -1.35
C PHE A 84 10.79 -15.93 -0.17
N SER A 85 10.03 -15.24 0.65
CA SER A 85 9.17 -15.82 1.70
C SER A 85 7.76 -15.26 1.58
N TRP A 86 6.78 -16.01 2.08
CA TRP A 86 5.38 -15.62 2.04
C TRP A 86 4.92 -14.95 3.34
N LEU A 87 4.18 -13.87 3.19
CA LEU A 87 3.36 -13.25 4.24
C LEU A 87 1.89 -13.47 3.87
N ARG A 88 1.20 -14.32 4.65
CA ARG A 88 -0.18 -14.78 4.37
C ARG A 88 -1.17 -14.46 5.48
N ARG A 89 -0.70 -13.78 6.52
CA ARG A 89 -1.47 -13.39 7.71
C ARG A 89 -0.84 -12.17 8.32
N SER A 90 -1.62 -11.41 9.07
CA SER A 90 -1.09 -10.28 9.83
C SER A 90 0.01 -10.75 10.78
N VAL A 91 1.14 -10.06 10.77
CA VAL A 91 2.29 -10.39 11.61
C VAL A 91 3.06 -9.12 11.94
N ARG A 92 3.59 -9.04 13.15
CA ARG A 92 4.46 -7.96 13.59
C ARG A 92 5.71 -8.52 14.24
N SER A 93 6.85 -7.96 13.90
CA SER A 93 8.13 -8.24 14.52
C SER A 93 8.91 -6.95 14.65
N CYS A 94 9.46 -6.70 15.84
CA CYS A 94 10.33 -5.55 16.08
C CYS A 94 11.81 -5.93 16.02
N ASN A 95 12.12 -7.11 15.49
CA ASN A 95 13.48 -7.51 15.17
C ASN A 95 13.84 -7.09 13.74
N PRO A 96 15.11 -6.79 13.46
CA PRO A 96 15.57 -6.50 12.12
C PRO A 96 15.33 -7.69 11.19
N PHE A 97 15.14 -7.40 9.90
CA PHE A 97 14.80 -8.40 8.89
C PHE A 97 15.64 -8.20 7.61
N GLY A 98 15.78 -9.28 6.84
CA GLY A 98 16.70 -9.32 5.68
C GLY A 98 16.06 -9.03 4.32
N TRP A 99 14.75 -8.80 4.25
CA TRP A 99 14.06 -8.56 2.98
C TRP A 99 14.35 -7.16 2.43
N ARG A 100 14.47 -7.07 1.12
CA ARG A 100 14.84 -5.86 0.36
C ARG A 100 13.73 -5.36 -0.56
N SER A 101 12.78 -6.22 -0.91
CA SER A 101 11.59 -5.80 -1.65
C SER A 101 10.36 -6.64 -1.31
N ILE A 102 9.19 -6.12 -1.63
CA ILE A 102 7.90 -6.76 -1.44
C ILE A 102 7.06 -6.66 -2.71
N TRP A 103 6.30 -7.72 -2.98
CA TRP A 103 5.25 -7.75 -3.98
C TRP A 103 3.97 -8.29 -3.35
N ILE A 104 2.93 -7.45 -3.31
CA ILE A 104 1.60 -7.85 -2.83
C ILE A 104 0.85 -8.47 -4.01
N VAL A 105 0.38 -9.70 -3.81
CA VAL A 105 -0.27 -10.52 -4.83
C VAL A 105 -1.77 -10.26 -4.81
N CYS A 106 -2.16 -9.54 -5.83
CA CYS A 106 -3.47 -9.18 -6.34
C CYS A 106 -3.23 -9.00 -7.86
#